data_AF-A0A5K1HH07-F1
#
_entry.id   AF-A0A5K1HH07-F1
#
_cell.length_a   1.000
_cell.length_b   1.000
_cell.length_c   1.000
_cell.angle_alpha   90.00
_cell.angle_beta   90.00
_cell.angle_gamma   90.00
#
_symmetry.space_group_name_H-M   'P 1'
#
loop_
_entity.id
_entity.type
_entity.pdbx_description
1 polymer ?
#
loop_
_entity_poly.entity_id
_entity_poly.type
_entity_poly.pdbx_seq_one_letter_code
_entity_poly.pdbx_strand_id
1 'polypeptide(L)'
;VIFSPLLLGFAFGPRILAGFLPGAIVSGVQMAISAANTGGAWDNAKKYIESGAMQDDAGNIVRKGSEIHKAAVVGDTVGDPLKDTSGPALNILIKLMAIISLVFGSKFTEIHPNPA
;
A
#
# COMPACT_ATOMS: atom_id res chain seq x y z
N VAL A 1 -7.56 -5.26 -9.86
CA VAL A 1 -6.23 -5.89 -10.08
C VAL A 1 -6.26 -6.84 -11.27
N ILE A 2 -7.03 -7.93 -11.24
CA ILE A 2 -7.04 -8.90 -12.36
C ILE A 2 -7.82 -8.38 -13.57
N PHE A 3 -9.05 -7.91 -13.34
CA PHE A 3 -9.91 -7.43 -14.43
C PHE A 3 -9.43 -6.10 -15.04
N SER A 4 -8.72 -5.27 -14.27
CA SER A 4 -8.28 -3.94 -14.71
C SER A 4 -7.45 -3.96 -16.02
N PRO A 5 -6.33 -4.71 -16.10
CA PRO A 5 -5.56 -4.79 -17.34
C PRO A 5 -6.30 -5.52 -18.47
N LEU A 6 -7.17 -6.48 -18.15
CA LEU A 6 -7.95 -7.20 -19.17
C LEU A 6 -8.98 -6.25 -19.82
N LEU A 7 -9.76 -5.53 -19.02
CA LEU A 7 -10.74 -4.57 -19.51
C LEU A 7 -10.08 -3.45 -20.29
N LEU A 8 -8.99 -2.87 -19.78
CA LEU A 8 -8.28 -1.81 -20.47
C LEU A 8 -7.65 -2.30 -21.79
N GLY A 9 -7.03 -3.47 -21.77
CA GLY A 9 -6.40 -4.08 -22.94
C GLY A 9 -7.40 -4.49 -24.03
N PHE A 10 -8.51 -5.12 -23.66
CA PHE A 10 -9.54 -5.56 -24.63
C PHE A 10 -10.50 -4.47 -25.10
N ALA A 11 -10.71 -3.40 -24.34
CA ALA A 11 -11.59 -2.32 -24.78
C ALA A 11 -10.84 -1.20 -25.51
N PHE A 12 -9.65 -0.83 -25.03
CA PHE A 12 -8.93 0.37 -25.49
C PHE A 12 -7.55 0.09 -26.09
N GLY A 13 -7.08 -1.14 -26.03
CA GLY A 13 -5.82 -1.57 -26.62
C GLY A 13 -4.56 -1.27 -25.78
N PRO A 14 -3.39 -1.68 -26.29
CA PRO A 14 -2.14 -1.70 -25.52
C PRO A 14 -1.56 -0.31 -25.21
N ARG A 15 -1.88 0.72 -26.01
CA ARG A 15 -1.36 2.09 -25.79
C ARG A 15 -1.90 2.71 -24.49
N ILE A 16 -3.20 2.53 -24.22
CA ILE A 16 -3.82 3.00 -22.97
C ILE A 16 -3.26 2.21 -21.77
N LEU A 17 -3.09 0.90 -21.93
CA LEU A 17 -2.46 0.05 -20.91
C LEU A 17 -1.03 0.52 -20.55
N ALA A 18 -0.25 0.93 -21.57
CA ALA A 18 1.09 1.46 -21.41
C ALA A 18 1.15 2.80 -20.66
N GLY A 19 0.09 3.62 -20.71
CA GLY A 19 -0.04 4.81 -19.87
C GLY A 19 -0.55 4.49 -18.45
N PHE A 20 -1.48 3.54 -18.34
CA PHE A 20 -2.08 3.13 -17.06
C PHE A 20 -1.06 2.49 -16.11
N LEU A 21 -0.22 1.58 -16.61
CA LEU A 21 0.70 0.81 -15.77
C LEU A 21 1.73 1.70 -15.03
N PRO A 22 2.46 2.62 -15.68
CA PRO A 22 3.35 3.55 -14.98
C PRO A 22 2.61 4.42 -13.97
N GLY A 23 1.41 4.91 -14.31
CA GLY A 23 0.58 5.70 -13.40
C GLY A 23 0.19 4.93 -12.13
N ALA A 24 -0.19 3.66 -12.28
CA ALA A 24 -0.49 2.77 -11.16
C ALA A 24 0.76 2.47 -10.30
N ILE A 25 1.94 2.35 -10.92
CA ILE A 25 3.21 2.14 -10.22
C ILE A 25 3.56 3.35 -9.36
N VAL A 26 3.65 4.54 -9.97
CA VAL A 26 4.15 5.74 -9.27
C VAL A 26 3.22 6.18 -8.14
N SER A 27 1.90 6.00 -8.30
CA SER A 27 0.93 6.28 -7.25
C SER A 27 0.90 5.19 -6.16
N GLY A 28 0.91 3.91 -6.56
CA GLY A 28 0.81 2.79 -5.63
C GLY A 28 2.02 2.64 -4.72
N VAL A 29 3.24 2.93 -5.21
CA VAL A 29 4.47 2.85 -4.40
C VAL A 29 4.44 3.88 -3.27
N GLN A 30 4.00 5.11 -3.53
CA GLN A 30 3.90 6.15 -2.50
C GLN A 30 2.94 5.74 -1.38
N MET A 31 1.75 5.24 -1.75
CA MET A 31 0.78 4.76 -0.76
C MET A 31 1.31 3.56 0.02
N ALA A 32 1.91 2.57 -0.65
CA ALA A 32 2.43 1.37 0.00
C ALA A 32 3.49 1.70 1.08
N ILE A 33 4.43 2.60 0.76
CA ILE A 33 5.48 3.02 1.69
C ILE A 33 4.88 3.81 2.85
N SER A 34 4.00 4.78 2.57
CA SER A 34 3.38 5.59 3.63
C SER A 34 2.55 4.75 4.60
N ALA A 35 1.77 3.79 4.11
CA ALA A 35 0.95 2.90 4.93
C ALA A 35 1.80 1.97 5.80
N ALA A 36 2.85 1.35 5.23
CA ALA A 36 3.75 0.48 5.96
C ALA A 36 4.51 1.24 7.05
N ASN A 37 5.06 2.41 6.72
CA ASN A 37 5.84 3.20 7.68
C ASN A 37 4.96 3.77 8.80
N THR A 38 3.75 4.25 8.48
CA THR A 38 2.86 4.85 9.48
C THR A 38 2.37 3.78 10.47
N GLY A 39 1.93 2.62 9.98
CA GLY A 39 1.51 1.53 10.87
C GLY A 39 2.67 0.97 11.70
N GLY A 40 3.86 0.84 11.11
CA GLY A 40 5.06 0.44 11.86
C GLY A 40 5.48 1.47 12.92
N ALA A 41 5.35 2.76 12.62
CA ALA A 41 5.64 3.82 13.59
C ALA A 41 4.67 3.79 14.78
N TRP A 42 3.38 3.59 14.55
CA TRP A 42 2.39 3.50 15.62
C TRP A 42 2.57 2.25 16.51
N ASP A 43 2.89 1.08 15.93
CA ASP A 43 3.23 -0.11 16.72
C ASP A 43 4.48 0.11 17.58
N ASN A 44 5.51 0.70 16.99
CA ASN A 44 6.75 1.00 17.71
C ASN A 44 6.56 2.05 18.80
N ALA A 45 5.72 3.06 18.57
CA ALA A 45 5.36 4.05 19.59
C ALA A 45 4.61 3.41 20.77
N LYS A 46 3.65 2.51 20.50
CA LYS A 46 2.98 1.71 21.53
C LYS A 46 3.99 0.87 22.32
N LYS A 47 4.88 0.14 21.63
CA LYS A 47 5.93 -0.69 22.27
C LYS A 47 6.92 0.13 23.10
N TYR A 48 7.23 1.36 22.67
CA TYR A 48 8.10 2.29 23.41
C TYR A 48 7.49 2.75 24.73
N ILE A 49 6.17 2.94 24.76
CA ILE A 49 5.45 3.21 26.02
C ILE A 49 5.40 1.95 26.89
N GLU A 50 5.16 0.79 26.28
CA GLU A 50 5.08 -0.49 27.02
C GLU A 50 6.42 -0.92 27.62
N SER A 51 7.55 -0.50 27.04
CA SER A 51 8.89 -0.72 27.60
C SER A 51 9.25 0.23 28.73
N GLY A 52 8.41 1.23 29.03
CA GLY A 52 8.66 2.24 30.06
C GLY A 52 9.74 3.25 29.69
N ALA A 53 10.03 3.42 28.40
CA ALA A 53 11.04 4.35 27.91
C ALA A 53 10.52 5.80 27.77
N MET A 54 9.19 6.00 27.78
CA MET A 54 8.56 7.32 27.67
C MET A 54 8.39 7.97 29.04
N GLN A 55 8.69 9.26 29.14
CA GLN A 55 8.37 10.12 30.29
C GLN A 55 7.35 11.19 29.89
N ASP A 56 6.49 11.60 30.82
CA ASP A 56 5.61 12.75 30.65
C ASP A 56 6.38 14.08 30.88
N ASP A 57 5.71 15.21 30.66
CA ASP A 57 6.30 16.55 30.84
C ASP A 57 6.72 16.84 32.30
N ALA A 58 6.25 16.05 33.26
CA ALA A 58 6.61 16.11 34.67
C ALA A 58 7.72 15.12 35.06
N GLY A 59 8.26 14.36 34.10
CA GLY A 59 9.32 13.37 34.30
C GLY A 59 8.86 12.01 34.83
N ASN A 60 7.56 11.75 34.90
CA ASN A 60 7.05 10.44 35.31
C ASN A 60 7.09 9.46 34.15
N ILE A 61 7.51 8.22 34.43
CA ILE A 61 7.48 7.15 33.43
C ILE A 61 6.02 6.85 33.07
N VAL A 62 5.70 6.96 31.78
CA VAL A 62 4.39 6.62 31.23
C VAL A 62 4.25 5.10 31.25
N ARG A 63 3.24 4.60 31.96
CA ARG A 63 2.99 3.16 32.12
C ARG A 63 1.84 2.67 31.23
N LYS A 64 1.81 1.35 31.04
CA LYS A 64 0.69 0.64 30.44
C LYS A 64 -0.63 0.97 31.17
N GLY A 65 -1.68 1.22 30.41
CA GLY A 65 -3.00 1.60 30.94
C GLY A 65 -3.20 3.09 31.20
N SER A 66 -2.17 3.92 31.05
CA SER A 66 -2.30 5.38 31.01
C SER A 66 -3.12 5.83 29.79
N GLU A 67 -3.64 7.07 29.83
CA GLU A 67 -4.36 7.65 28.68
C GLU A 67 -3.47 7.74 27.43
N ILE A 68 -2.18 8.04 27.59
CA ILE A 68 -1.20 8.06 26.50
C ILE A 68 -1.03 6.66 25.89
N HIS A 69 -0.93 5.61 26.73
CA HIS A 69 -0.86 4.23 26.24
C HIS A 69 -2.13 3.84 25.46
N LYS A 70 -3.32 4.20 25.96
CA LYS A 70 -4.57 3.94 25.24
C LYS A 70 -4.62 4.65 23.88
N ALA A 71 -4.15 5.89 23.80
CA ALA A 71 -4.05 6.62 22.53
C ALA A 71 -3.10 5.92 21.54
N ALA A 72 -1.95 5.43 22.02
CA ALA A 72 -1.02 4.66 21.19
C ALA A 72 -1.60 3.32 20.71
N VAL A 73 -2.39 2.64 21.55
CA VAL A 73 -3.12 1.43 21.16
C VAL A 73 -4.13 1.72 20.04
N VAL A 74 -4.85 2.85 20.10
CA VAL A 74 -5.74 3.27 19.00
C VAL A 74 -4.96 3.50 17.72
N GLY A 75 -3.82 4.19 17.78
CA GLY A 75 -2.94 4.41 16.62
C GLY A 75 -2.48 3.09 15.99
N ASP A 76 -2.03 2.14 16.79
CA ASP A 76 -1.61 0.82 16.31
C ASP A 76 -2.77 0.04 15.68
N THR A 77 -3.96 0.09 16.29
CA THR A 77 -5.16 -0.56 15.75
C THR A 77 -5.55 0.00 14.36
N VAL A 78 -5.38 1.30 14.14
CA VAL A 78 -5.56 1.93 12.83
C VAL A 78 -4.42 1.55 11.87
N GLY A 79 -3.21 1.40 12.39
CA GLY A 79 -2.00 1.04 11.65
C GLY A 79 -1.94 -0.43 11.20
N ASP A 80 -2.60 -1.35 11.90
CA ASP A 80 -2.55 -2.79 11.62
C ASP A 80 -3.08 -3.12 10.20
N PRO A 81 -4.29 -2.66 9.79
CA PRO A 81 -4.74 -2.86 8.41
C PRO A 81 -3.80 -2.20 7.38
N LEU A 82 -3.19 -1.07 7.72
CA LEU A 82 -2.31 -0.32 6.82
C LEU A 82 -1.00 -1.07 6.56
N LYS A 83 -0.32 -1.54 7.62
CA LYS A 83 1.01 -2.18 7.51
C LYS A 83 0.94 -3.66 7.17
N ASP A 84 -0.11 -4.38 7.58
CA ASP A 84 -0.18 -5.84 7.43
C ASP A 84 -1.11 -6.28 6.30
N THR A 85 -2.04 -5.44 5.85
CA THR A 85 -3.00 -5.78 4.80
C THR A 85 -2.82 -4.94 3.55
N SER A 86 -3.18 -3.66 3.57
CA SER A 86 -3.25 -2.84 2.35
C SER A 86 -1.88 -2.43 1.83
N GLY A 87 -0.94 -2.06 2.69
CA GLY A 87 0.42 -1.65 2.30
C GLY A 87 1.17 -2.74 1.54
N PRO A 88 1.32 -3.95 2.10
CA PRO A 88 1.95 -5.07 1.40
C PRO A 88 1.20 -5.49 0.12
N ALA A 89 -0.15 -5.46 0.14
CA ALA A 89 -0.97 -5.85 -1.01
C ALA A 89 -0.80 -4.91 -2.22
N LEU A 90 -0.50 -3.62 -2.01
CA LEU A 90 -0.27 -2.67 -3.11
C LEU A 90 0.95 -3.03 -3.96
N ASN A 91 2.00 -3.62 -3.37
CA ASN A 91 3.16 -4.10 -4.12
C ASN A 91 2.80 -5.31 -5.02
N ILE A 92 1.96 -6.22 -4.50
CA ILE A 92 1.46 -7.37 -5.26
C ILE A 92 0.54 -6.90 -6.39
N LEU A 93 -0.33 -5.93 -6.12
CA LEU A 93 -1.24 -5.33 -7.09
C LEU A 93 -0.49 -4.84 -8.34
N ILE A 94 0.60 -4.12 -8.14
CA ILE A 94 1.43 -3.58 -9.22
C ILE A 94 2.06 -4.72 -10.04
N LYS A 95 2.72 -5.67 -9.38
CA LYS A 95 3.40 -6.79 -10.05
C LYS A 95 2.42 -7.67 -10.83
N LEU A 96 1.25 -7.95 -10.26
CA LEU A 96 0.25 -8.79 -10.88
C LEU A 96 -0.34 -8.12 -12.13
N MET A 97 -0.65 -6.82 -12.08
CA MET A 97 -1.12 -6.10 -13.25
C MET A 97 -0.10 -6.07 -14.39
N ALA A 98 1.19 -5.90 -14.06
CA ALA A 98 2.27 -5.93 -15.05
C ALA A 98 2.40 -7.30 -15.72
N ILE A 99 2.35 -8.40 -14.95
CA ILE A 99 2.44 -9.77 -15.48
C ILE A 99 1.23 -10.08 -16.37
N ILE A 100 0.01 -9.76 -15.94
CA ILE A 100 -1.19 -9.99 -16.75
C ILE A 100 -1.11 -9.19 -18.06
N SER A 101 -0.66 -7.93 -17.99
CA SER A 101 -0.47 -7.09 -19.17
C SER A 101 0.55 -7.66 -20.16
N LEU A 102 1.64 -8.25 -19.65
CA LEU A 102 2.66 -8.90 -20.47
C LEU A 102 2.14 -10.16 -21.14
N VAL A 103 1.46 -11.04 -20.38
CA VAL A 103 0.95 -12.33 -20.86
C VAL A 103 -0.10 -12.15 -21.97
N PHE A 104 -0.99 -11.17 -21.82
CA PHE A 104 -2.06 -10.91 -22.80
C PHE A 104 -1.69 -9.87 -23.87
N GLY A 105 -0.49 -9.28 -23.80
CA GLY A 105 -0.06 -8.19 -24.68
C GLY A 105 -0.17 -8.52 -26.19
N SER A 106 0.22 -9.74 -26.59
CA SER A 106 0.05 -10.19 -27.97
C SER A 106 -1.41 -10.21 -28.41
N LYS A 107 -2.32 -10.65 -27.53
CA LYS A 107 -3.76 -10.70 -27.84
C LYS A 107 -4.37 -9.30 -27.94
N PHE A 108 -3.95 -8.37 -27.08
CA PHE A 108 -4.39 -6.97 -27.17
C PHE A 108 -3.95 -6.31 -28.48
N THR A 109 -2.75 -6.64 -28.96
CA THR A 109 -2.21 -6.07 -30.21
C THR A 109 -2.85 -6.66 -31.46
N GLU A 110 -3.28 -7.93 -31.40
CA GLU A 110 -4.05 -8.57 -32.48
C GLU A 110 -5.44 -7.94 -32.64
N ILE A 111 -6.11 -7.58 -31.54
CA ILE A 111 -7.45 -6.99 -31.54
C ILE A 111 -7.38 -5.49 -31.85
N HIS A 112 -6.35 -4.80 -31.37
CA HIS A 112 -6.09 -3.38 -31.63
C HIS A 112 -4.77 -3.23 -32.39
N PRO A 113 -4.74 -3.56 -33.70
CA PRO A 113 -3.55 -3.38 -34.51
C PRO A 113 -3.13 -1.92 -34.48
N ASN A 114 -1.83 -1.67 -34.32
CA ASN A 114 -1.28 -0.32 -34.32
C ASN A 114 -1.62 0.34 -35.67
N PRO A 115 -2.18 1.56 -35.70
CA PRO A 115 -2.14 2.35 -36.91
C PRO A 115 -0.67 2.53 -37.29
N ALA A 116 -0.33 2.15 -38.51
CA ALA A 116 0.98 2.29 -39.13
C ALA A 116 1.52 3.71 -39.02
#